data_AF-A0A936B7R1-F1
#
_entry.id   AF-A0A936B7R1-F1
#
_cell.length_a   1.000
_cell.length_b   1.000
_cell.length_c   1.000
_cell.angle_alpha   90.00
_cell.angle_beta   90.00
_cell.angle_gamma   90.00
#
_symmetry.space_group_name_H-M   'P 1'
#
loop_
_entity.id
_entity.type
_entity.pdbx_description
1 polymer ?
#
loop_
_entity_poly.entity_id
_entity_poly.type
_entity_poly.pdbx_seq_one_letter_code
_entity_poly.pdbx_strand_id
1 'polypeptide(L)'
;MKHLMFIWVILVVATLDSCVQKTYKRKVKFLLDVSGMGNIKSVGIRGAQSPLNWETDIEMKPVFKDSMYAIDITFVTGYLFTEVKFV
;
A
#
# COMPACT_ATOMS: atom_id res chain seq x y z
N MET A 1 -49.33 -5.95 2.95
CA MET A 1 -48.44 -6.54 3.99
C MET A 1 -47.49 -7.60 3.43
N LYS A 2 -47.96 -8.61 2.67
CA LYS A 2 -47.08 -9.65 2.07
C LYS A 2 -46.00 -9.11 1.12
N HIS A 3 -46.31 -8.11 0.29
CA HIS A 3 -45.33 -7.47 -0.61
C HIS A 3 -44.28 -6.65 0.14
N LEU A 4 -44.65 -5.97 1.23
CA LEU A 4 -43.70 -5.26 2.10
C LEU A 4 -42.72 -6.25 2.75
N MET A 5 -43.23 -7.40 3.22
CA MET A 5 -42.41 -8.46 3.80
C MET A 5 -41.40 -9.03 2.80
N PHE A 6 -41.81 -9.18 1.54
CA PHE A 6 -40.93 -9.65 0.46
C PHE A 6 -39.77 -8.68 0.17
N ILE A 7 -40.04 -7.37 0.21
CA ILE A 7 -39.03 -6.32 0.02
C ILE A 7 -37.99 -6.37 1.14
N TRP A 8 -38.42 -6.55 2.39
CA TRP A 8 -37.50 -6.66 3.54
C TRP A 8 -36.58 -7.87 3.45
N VAL A 9 -37.08 -9.01 2.97
CA VAL A 9 -36.26 -10.23 2.78
C VAL A 9 -35.18 -10.01 1.73
N ILE A 10 -35.51 -9.37 0.60
CA ILE A 10 -34.53 -9.07 -0.46
C ILE A 10 -33.44 -8.12 0.06
N LEU A 11 -33.82 -7.11 0.84
CA LEU A 11 -32.89 -6.15 1.40
C LEU A 11 -31.89 -6.80 2.38
N VAL A 12 -32.37 -7.74 3.21
CA VAL A 12 -31.51 -8.49 4.14
C VAL A 12 -30.54 -9.40 3.37
N VAL A 13 -31.01 -10.12 2.36
CA VAL A 13 -30.15 -11.02 1.57
C VAL A 13 -29.06 -10.23 0.84
N ALA A 14 -29.36 -9.04 0.33
CA ALA A 14 -28.38 -8.18 -0.33
C ALA A 14 -27.24 -7.69 0.60
N THR A 15 -27.43 -7.72 1.92
CA THR A 15 -26.35 -7.38 2.88
C THR A 15 -25.41 -8.55 3.18
N LEU A 16 -25.74 -9.78 2.77
CA LEU A 16 -24.94 -10.96 3.03
C LEU A 16 -23.75 -11.12 2.07
N ASP A 17 -23.80 -10.46 0.91
CA ASP A 17 -22.72 -10.47 -0.08
C ASP A 17 -21.63 -9.44 0.27
N SER A 18 -20.92 -9.69 1.37
CA SER A 18 -19.65 -8.99 1.62
C SER A 18 -18.58 -9.54 0.66
N CYS A 19 -18.54 -9.03 -0.57
CA CYS A 19 -17.46 -9.29 -1.53
C CYS A 19 -16.16 -8.64 -1.02
N VAL A 20 -15.55 -9.22 0.02
CA VAL A 20 -14.23 -8.82 0.48
C VAL A 20 -13.19 -9.48 -0.43
N GLN A 21 -12.50 -8.67 -1.22
CA GLN A 21 -11.42 -9.12 -2.08
C GLN A 21 -10.34 -9.84 -1.26
N LYS A 22 -9.99 -11.07 -1.64
CA LYS A 22 -8.93 -11.84 -0.97
C LYS A 22 -7.61 -11.08 -0.99
N THR A 23 -6.97 -10.96 0.17
CA THR A 23 -5.68 -10.26 0.32
C THR A 23 -4.52 -11.25 0.43
N TYR A 24 -3.32 -10.78 0.08
CA TYR A 24 -2.09 -11.57 0.08
C TYR A 24 -0.94 -10.79 0.71
N LYS A 25 0.00 -11.51 1.32
CA LYS A 25 1.28 -10.94 1.74
C LYS A 25 2.19 -10.81 0.51
N ARG A 26 2.61 -9.58 0.19
CA ARG A 26 3.52 -9.25 -0.91
C ARG A 26 4.73 -8.55 -0.34
N LYS A 27 5.91 -9.16 -0.47
CA LYS A 27 7.18 -8.53 -0.08
C LYS A 27 7.81 -7.88 -1.32
N VAL A 28 8.06 -6.58 -1.25
CA VAL A 28 8.66 -5.79 -2.32
C VAL A 28 9.94 -5.14 -1.78
N LYS A 29 11.04 -5.28 -2.51
CA LYS A 29 12.28 -4.55 -2.26
C LYS A 29 12.34 -3.34 -3.19
N PHE A 30 12.35 -2.15 -2.62
CA PHE A 30 12.61 -0.91 -3.37
C PHE A 30 14.10 -0.63 -3.36
N LEU A 31 14.63 -0.30 -4.55
CA LEU A 31 16.01 0.14 -4.75
C LEU A 31 15.94 1.48 -5.48
N LEU A 32 16.58 2.50 -4.91
CA LEU A 32 16.66 3.83 -5.51
C LEU A 32 18.12 4.18 -5.78
N ASP A 33 18.43 4.44 -7.05
CA ASP A 33 19.71 4.99 -7.49
C ASP A 33 19.61 6.53 -7.48
N VAL A 34 20.50 7.15 -6.72
CA VAL A 34 20.62 8.61 -6.56
C VAL A 34 22.02 9.11 -6.94
N SER A 35 22.83 8.30 -7.63
CA SER A 35 24.23 8.60 -7.96
C SER A 35 24.44 9.89 -8.76
N GLY A 36 23.43 10.35 -9.49
CA GLY A 36 23.43 11.63 -10.20
C GLY A 36 23.08 12.85 -9.34
N MET A 37 22.79 12.67 -8.05
CA MET A 37 22.38 13.73 -7.14
C MET A 37 23.46 13.98 -6.08
N GLY A 38 23.81 15.25 -5.87
CA GLY A 38 24.76 15.65 -4.83
C GLY A 38 24.09 15.91 -3.48
N ASN A 39 24.85 15.74 -2.40
CA ASN A 39 24.47 16.14 -1.03
C ASN A 39 23.21 15.45 -0.45
N ILE A 40 22.96 14.18 -0.83
CA ILE A 40 21.90 13.37 -0.22
C ILE A 40 22.26 13.10 1.26
N LYS A 41 21.36 13.43 2.18
CA LYS A 41 21.55 13.16 3.62
C LYS A 41 20.80 11.91 4.07
N SER A 42 19.58 11.75 3.58
CA SER A 42 18.68 10.63 3.84
C SER A 42 17.73 10.49 2.65
N VAL A 43 17.13 9.32 2.51
CA VAL A 43 16.08 9.06 1.51
C VAL A 43 14.90 8.45 2.25
N GLY A 44 13.71 8.97 2.01
CA GLY A 44 12.46 8.42 2.52
C GLY A 44 11.60 7.80 1.42
N ILE A 45 10.70 6.91 1.81
CA ILE A 45 9.61 6.42 0.98
C ILE A 45 8.28 6.60 1.71
N ARG A 46 7.25 7.01 0.97
CA ARG A 46 5.86 7.09 1.42
C ARG A 46 4.92 6.58 0.34
N GLY A 47 3.66 6.31 0.64
CA GLY A 47 2.76 5.67 -0.32
C GLY A 47 1.34 5.46 0.17
N ALA A 48 0.46 5.03 -0.74
CA ALA A 48 -0.98 4.96 -0.49
C ALA A 48 -1.44 3.80 0.40
N GLN A 49 -0.59 2.78 0.61
CA GLN A 49 -0.98 1.52 1.21
C GLN A 49 -0.08 1.14 2.39
N SER A 50 -0.71 0.69 3.48
CA SER A 50 -0.03 0.20 4.67
C SER A 50 1.03 -0.87 4.33
N PRO A 51 2.24 -0.80 4.92
CA PRO A 51 2.63 0.08 6.04
C PRO A 51 3.01 1.52 5.64
N LEU A 52 3.01 1.84 4.34
CA LEU A 52 3.21 3.22 3.90
C LEU A 52 1.91 4.02 4.09
N ASN A 53 2.05 5.33 4.28
CA ASN A 53 0.96 6.30 4.22
C ASN A 53 1.52 7.59 3.60
N TRP A 54 0.67 8.58 3.31
CA TRP A 54 1.12 9.80 2.63
C TRP A 54 1.63 10.87 3.60
N GLU A 55 1.39 10.69 4.89
CA GLU A 55 1.66 11.62 5.97
C GLU A 55 3.07 11.45 6.57
N THR A 56 3.61 10.23 6.54
CA THR A 56 4.90 9.90 7.15
C THR A 56 5.84 9.23 6.16
N ASP A 57 7.08 9.69 6.15
CA ASP A 57 8.14 9.09 5.35
C ASP A 57 8.82 7.97 6.16
N ILE A 58 9.01 6.81 5.55
CA ILE A 58 9.81 5.73 6.11
C ILE A 58 11.23 5.85 5.55
N GLU A 59 12.21 5.92 6.44
CA GLU A 59 13.61 6.03 6.05
C GLU A 59 14.11 4.77 5.32
N MET A 60 14.71 4.98 4.15
CA MET A 60 15.41 3.95 3.38
C MET A 60 16.87 3.85 3.84
N LYS A 61 17.40 2.63 3.86
CA LYS A 61 18.77 2.38 4.31
C LYS A 61 19.76 2.52 3.15
N PRO A 62 20.91 3.19 3.34
CA PRO A 62 21.95 3.23 2.33
C PRO A 62 22.53 1.82 2.11
N VAL A 63 22.60 1.41 0.85
CA VAL A 63 23.38 0.24 0.38
C VAL A 63 24.78 0.72 0.02
N PHE A 64 24.84 1.79 -0.77
CA PHE A 64 26.05 2.55 -1.06
C PHE A 64 25.78 3.99 -0.68
N LYS A 65 26.59 4.53 0.22
CA LYS A 65 26.40 5.90 0.73
C LYS A 65 26.33 6.89 -0.44
N ASP A 66 25.37 7.81 -0.37
CA ASP A 66 25.15 8.89 -1.33
C ASP A 66 24.87 8.43 -2.79
N SER A 67 24.54 7.15 -3.01
CA SER A 67 24.31 6.62 -4.37
C SER A 67 23.19 5.59 -4.47
N MET A 68 23.01 4.69 -3.49
CA MET A 68 21.98 3.66 -3.56
C MET A 68 21.34 3.41 -2.21
N TYR A 69 20.01 3.39 -2.19
CA TYR A 69 19.21 3.17 -1.00
C TYR A 69 18.23 2.01 -1.21
N ALA A 70 17.93 1.28 -0.13
CA ALA A 70 17.05 0.12 -0.16
C ALA A 70 16.10 0.07 1.03
N ILE A 71 14.91 -0.50 0.78
CA ILE A 71 13.97 -0.89 1.84
C ILE A 71 13.13 -2.08 1.39
N ASP A 72 12.86 -2.99 2.33
CA ASP A 72 11.91 -4.09 2.15
C ASP A 72 10.58 -3.71 2.79
N ILE A 73 9.50 -3.70 2.00
CA ILE A 73 8.13 -3.47 2.49
C ILE A 73 7.30 -4.73 2.28
N THR A 74 6.53 -5.12 3.30
CA THR A 74 5.54 -6.20 3.19
C THR A 74 4.14 -5.62 3.20
N PHE A 75 3.46 -5.68 2.08
CA PHE A 75 2.07 -5.28 1.94
C PHE A 75 1.15 -6.46 2.22
N VAL A 76 0.02 -6.20 2.90
CA VAL A 76 -1.11 -7.15 2.98
C VAL A 76 -2.21 -6.59 2.10
N THR A 77 -2.25 -7.01 0.85
CA THR A 77 -3.06 -6.36 -0.18
C THR A 77 -3.64 -7.37 -1.18
N GLY A 78 -4.85 -7.08 -1.67
CA GLY A 78 -5.42 -7.76 -2.84
C GLY A 78 -5.15 -7.00 -4.14
N TYR A 79 -4.62 -5.77 -4.07
CA TYR A 79 -4.32 -4.96 -5.23
C TYR A 79 -3.09 -5.48 -5.97
N LEU A 80 -3.12 -5.35 -7.30
CA LEU A 80 -1.99 -5.65 -8.18
C LEU A 80 -1.03 -4.48 -8.35
N PHE A 81 -1.38 -3.32 -7.80
CA PHE A 81 -0.60 -2.09 -7.90
C PHE A 81 -0.55 -1.38 -6.54
N THR A 82 0.44 -0.49 -6.43
CA THR A 82 0.60 0.45 -5.32
C THR A 82 1.21 1.73 -5.84
N GLU A 83 1.03 2.81 -5.10
CA GLU A 83 1.59 4.12 -5.40
C GLU A 83 2.58 4.50 -4.31
N VAL A 84 3.76 4.94 -4.71
CA VAL A 84 4.83 5.36 -3.80
C VAL A 84 5.49 6.64 -4.30
N LYS A 85 6.08 7.39 -3.37
CA LYS A 85 6.92 8.55 -3.66
C LYS A 85 8.20 8.45 -2.82
N PHE A 86 9.33 8.76 -3.46
CA PHE A 86 10.61 8.97 -2.79
C PHE A 86 10.76 10.43 -2.41
N VAL A 87 11.34 10.70 -1.24
CA VAL A 87 11.54 12.04 -0.69
C VAL A 87 12.96 12.23 -0.15
#